data_AF-A0A3B0UCD3-F1
#
_entry.id   AF-A0A3B0UCD3-F1
#
_cell.length_a   1.000
_cell.length_b   1.000
_cell.length_c   1.000
_cell.angle_alpha   90.00
_cell.angle_beta   90.00
_cell.angle_gamma   90.00
#
_symmetry.space_group_name_H-M   'P 1'
#
loop_
_entity.id
_entity.type
_entity.pdbx_description
1 polymer ?
#
loop_
_entity_poly.entity_id
_entity_poly.type
_entity_poly.pdbx_seq_one_letter_code
_entity_poly.pdbx_strand_id
1 'polypeptide(L)' 'AGVETKRYAINQAPLVFVQNVVVRDFIKANGPGKLPLAVLDNKIIKTGDYPTVDELKALIPELNE' A
#
# COMPACT_ATOMS: atom_id res chain seq x y z
N ALA A 1 -1.46 2.93 20.92
CA ALA A 1 -1.21 4.12 20.06
C ALA A 1 -1.93 3.93 18.73
N GLY A 2 -2.48 4.99 18.12
CA GLY A 2 -3.28 4.85 16.88
C GLY A 2 -2.40 4.76 15.64
N VAL A 3 -2.70 3.83 14.73
CA VAL A 3 -1.96 3.69 13.46
C VAL A 3 -2.55 4.60 12.39
N GLU A 4 -1.74 5.52 11.86
CA GLU A 4 -2.11 6.37 10.72
C GLU A 4 -2.21 5.54 9.44
N THR A 5 -3.40 5.05 9.15
CA THR A 5 -3.68 4.33 7.90
C THR A 5 -4.18 5.32 6.84
N LYS A 6 -3.40 5.53 5.78
CA LYS A 6 -3.82 6.38 4.64
C LYS A 6 -4.19 5.51 3.45
N ARG A 7 -5.47 5.54 3.07
CA ARG A 7 -5.95 4.90 1.84
C ARG A 7 -5.97 5.92 0.71
N TYR A 8 -5.22 5.65 -0.34
CA TYR A 8 -5.23 6.44 -1.56
C TYR A 8 -5.96 5.67 -2.66
N ALA A 9 -7.02 6.25 -3.20
CA ALA A 9 -7.65 5.75 -4.42
C ALA A 9 -7.00 6.42 -5.63
N ILE A 10 -6.76 5.68 -6.71
CA ILE A 10 -6.16 6.26 -7.93
C ILE A 10 -7.02 7.39 -8.52
N ASN A 11 -8.35 7.31 -8.34
CA ASN A 11 -9.30 8.35 -8.73
C ASN A 11 -9.20 9.63 -7.88
N GLN A 12 -8.73 9.52 -6.63
CA GLN A 12 -8.61 10.67 -5.73
C GLN A 12 -7.20 11.24 -5.69
N ALA A 13 -6.18 10.39 -5.76
CA ALA A 13 -4.79 10.75 -5.51
C ALA A 13 -3.83 10.07 -6.50
N PRO A 14 -3.97 10.27 -7.82
CA PRO A 14 -3.11 9.63 -8.82
C PRO A 14 -1.64 10.04 -8.67
N LEU A 15 -1.38 11.25 -8.17
CA LEU A 15 -0.03 11.78 -7.93
C LEU A 15 0.79 10.93 -6.97
N VAL A 16 0.16 10.31 -5.95
CA VAL A 16 0.87 9.49 -4.94
C VAL A 16 1.42 8.21 -5.59
N PHE A 17 0.71 7.67 -6.58
CA PHE A 17 1.15 6.51 -7.36
C PHE A 17 2.31 6.83 -8.30
N VAL A 18 2.42 8.08 -8.76
CA VAL A 18 3.52 8.54 -9.63
C VAL A 18 4.73 9.03 -8.82
N GLN A 19 4.51 9.67 -7.67
CA GLN A 19 5.56 10.11 -6.75
C GLN A 19 6.25 8.93 -6.08
N ASN A 20 5.51 7.90 -5.69
CA ASN A 20 6.10 6.74 -5.06
C ASN A 20 6.76 5.85 -6.13
N VAL A 21 8.10 5.86 -6.16
CA VAL A 21 8.90 5.17 -7.18
C VAL A 21 8.54 3.68 -7.26
N VAL A 22 8.31 3.04 -6.11
CA VAL A 22 8.00 1.63 -6.01
C VAL A 22 6.62 1.33 -6.61
N VAL A 23 5.64 2.18 -6.33
CA VAL A 23 4.28 2.07 -6.89
C VAL A 23 4.29 2.35 -8.39
N ARG A 24 5.01 3.39 -8.81
CA ARG A 24 5.15 3.79 -10.22
C ARG A 24 5.77 2.67 -11.04
N ASP A 25 6.87 2.09 -10.56
CA ASP A 25 7.56 1.00 -11.25
C ASP A 25 6.65 -0.24 -11.32
N PHE A 26 5.96 -0.55 -10.23
CA PHE A 26 4.99 -1.65 -10.18
C PHE A 26 3.84 -1.47 -11.19
N ILE A 27 3.24 -0.28 -11.26
CA ILE A 27 2.17 0.03 -12.24
C ILE A 27 2.72 0.01 -13.66
N LYS A 28 3.95 0.48 -13.89
CA LYS A 28 4.56 0.44 -15.23
C LYS A 28 4.84 -0.99 -15.69
N ALA A 29 5.22 -1.87 -14.77
CA ALA A 29 5.52 -3.28 -15.06
C ALA A 29 4.27 -4.18 -15.13
N ASN A 30 3.30 -4.01 -14.23
CA ASN A 30 2.13 -4.89 -14.11
C ASN A 30 0.82 -4.25 -14.62
N GLY A 31 0.83 -2.95 -14.92
CA GLY A 31 -0.37 -2.19 -15.25
C GLY A 31 -1.18 -1.77 -14.01
N PRO A 32 -2.11 -0.80 -14.16
CA PRO A 32 -3.01 -0.38 -13.08
C PRO A 32 -4.03 -1.45 -12.67
N GLY A 33 -4.10 -2.59 -13.38
CA GLY A 33 -5.02 -3.68 -13.11
C GLY A 33 -4.68 -4.52 -11.87
N LYS A 34 -3.48 -4.38 -11.29
CA LYS A 34 -3.07 -5.09 -10.07
C LYS A 34 -3.36 -4.33 -8.77
N LEU A 35 -4.23 -3.33 -8.83
CA LEU A 35 -4.82 -2.73 -7.62
C LEU A 35 -5.80 -3.72 -6.99
N PRO A 36 -5.91 -3.76 -5.65
CA PRO A 36 -5.29 -2.87 -4.66
C PRO A 36 -3.79 -3.16 -4.41
N LEU A 37 -3.03 -2.10 -4.13
CA LEU A 37 -1.61 -2.17 -3.76
C LEU A 37 -1.43 -1.71 -2.32
N ALA A 38 -0.84 -2.55 -1.48
CA ALA A 38 -0.52 -2.24 -0.10
C ALA A 38 0.97 -1.92 0.02
N VAL A 39 1.27 -0.71 0.49
CA VAL A 39 2.62 -0.21 0.70
C VAL A 39 2.75 0.21 2.16
N LEU A 40 3.82 -0.25 2.81
CA LEU A 40 4.18 0.12 4.17
C LEU A 40 5.63 0.60 4.17
N ASP A 41 5.90 1.78 4.73
CA ASP A 41 7.25 2.35 4.83
C ASP A 41 8.02 2.35 3.48
N ASN A 42 7.34 2.77 2.41
CA ASN A 42 7.84 2.70 1.01
C ASN A 42 8.18 1.29 0.49
N LYS A 43 7.78 0.23 1.18
CA LYS A 43 7.89 -1.16 0.71
C LYS A 43 6.54 -1.71 0.32
N ILE A 44 6.46 -2.31 -0.86
CA ILE A 44 5.29 -3.07 -1.25
C ILE A 44 5.23 -4.32 -0.38
N ILE A 45 4.18 -4.42 0.43
CA ILE A 45 3.91 -5.61 1.25
C ILE A 45 2.97 -6.58 0.53
N LYS A 46 2.05 -6.06 -0.30
CA LYS A 46 1.11 -6.89 -1.04
C LYS A 46 0.56 -6.20 -2.27
N THR A 47 0.27 -6.97 -3.31
CA THR A 47 -0.25 -6.47 -4.60
C THR A 47 -1.40 -7.34 -5.06
N GLY A 48 -2.47 -6.75 -5.58
CA GLY A 48 -3.64 -7.46 -6.09
C GLY A 48 -4.62 -7.93 -5.00
N ASP A 49 -4.21 -7.90 -3.73
CA ASP A 49 -5.04 -8.35 -2.62
C ASP A 49 -4.73 -7.55 -1.34
N TYR A 50 -5.70 -7.51 -0.42
CA TYR A 50 -5.49 -6.84 0.86
C TYR A 50 -4.62 -7.72 1.78
N PRO A 51 -3.66 -7.14 2.51
CA PRO A 51 -2.98 -7.84 3.58
C PRO A 51 -3.99 -8.20 4.68
N THR A 52 -3.81 -9.37 5.27
CA THR A 52 -4.60 -9.81 6.42
C THR A 52 -4.27 -8.94 7.63
N VAL A 53 -5.21 -8.84 8.57
CA VAL A 53 -4.98 -8.10 9.82
C VAL A 53 -3.78 -8.66 10.58
N ASP A 54 -3.57 -9.97 10.52
CA ASP A 54 -2.41 -10.64 11.15
C ASP A 54 -1.06 -10.16 10.57
N GLU A 55 -0.96 -10.09 9.24
CA GLU A 55 0.22 -9.55 8.55
C GLU A 55 0.42 -8.07 8.89
N LEU A 56 -0.67 -7.28 8.89
CA LEU A 56 -0.61 -5.87 9.26
C LEU A 56 -0.13 -5.70 10.70
N LYS A 57 -0.57 -6.53 11.64
CA LYS A 57 -0.11 -6.53 13.04
C LYS A 57 1.34 -6.96 13.19
N ALA A 58 1.78 -7.95 12.41
CA ALA A 58 3.18 -8.39 12.39
C ALA A 58 4.11 -7.29 11.84
N LEU A 59 3.64 -6.54 10.85
CA LEU A 59 4.37 -5.44 10.22
C LEU A 59 4.30 -4.13 11.01
N ILE A 60 3.18 -3.89 11.72
CA ILE A 60 2.91 -2.68 12.49
C ILE A 60 2.68 -3.09 13.94
N PRO A 61 3.74 -3.08 14.77
CA PRO A 61 3.65 -3.47 16.18
C PRO A 61 2.69 -2.57 16.99
N GLU A 62 2.41 -1.37 16.49
CA GLU A 62 1.48 -0.41 17.10
C GLU A 62 -0.01 -0.81 16.96
N LEU A 63 -0.36 -1.78 16.10
CA LEU A 63 -1.73 -2.32 16.01
C LEU A 63 -2.08 -3.30 17.15
N ASN A 64 -1.13 -3.61 18.02
CA ASN A 64 -1.30 -4.62 19.06
C ASN A 64 -1.74 -4.04 20.43
N GLU A 65 -2.15 -2.77 20.47
CA GLU A 65 -2.61 -2.07 21.69
C GLU A 65 -4.07 -1.60 21.57
#